data_AF-A0A8B9YJN9-F1
#
_entry.id   AF-A0A8B9YJN9-F1
#
_cell.length_a   1.000
_cell.length_b   1.000
_cell.length_c   1.000
_cell.angle_alpha   90.00
_cell.angle_beta   90.00
_cell.angle_gamma   90.00
#
_symmetry.space_group_name_H-M   'P 1'
#
loop_
_entity.id
_entity.type
_entity.pdbx_description
1 polymer ?
#
loop_
_entity_poly.entity_id
_entity_poly.type
_entity_poly.pdbx_seq_one_letter_code
_entity_poly.pdbx_strand_id
1 'polypeptide(L)'
;LLICFHLHCEALEKNQQWLVYDQQREAYVKALLAKIFELEQKLETAPQTLPQQTKKTESEGYLQEEKQKYYNHLLENAKKDLEVERQTITQLNFELSEFRRKYEETQKEVQDLNQLLCSQRKADVQHLEDDRHKTEKIQRLKEENDLAREKLEEEKKRSEELLSRKQIREFAFTEPLVTFQKETENRGKVASPKCPTAALNESLVECPKCNIQYPATEHRDLLVHVEYCSK
;
A
#
# COMPACT_ATOMS: atom_id res chain seq x y z
N LEU A 1 22.71 19.96 -13.81
CA LEU A 1 23.89 20.78 -14.19
C LEU A 1 24.24 21.80 -13.11
N LEU A 2 23.35 22.72 -12.72
CA LEU A 2 23.60 23.70 -11.63
C LEU A 2 23.93 23.08 -10.26
N ILE A 3 23.23 22.01 -9.88
CA ILE A 3 23.46 21.30 -8.61
C ILE A 3 24.86 20.65 -8.58
N CYS A 4 25.28 20.01 -9.68
CA CYS A 4 26.63 19.43 -9.78
C CYS A 4 27.73 20.48 -9.75
N PHE A 5 27.50 21.65 -10.37
CA PHE A 5 28.46 22.75 -10.34
C PHE A 5 28.61 23.31 -8.93
N HIS A 6 27.50 23.49 -8.20
CA HIS A 6 27.51 23.96 -6.82
C HIS A 6 28.25 22.99 -5.88
N LEU A 7 27.97 21.68 -6.00
CA LEU A 7 28.64 20.65 -5.22
C LEU A 7 30.15 20.59 -5.50
N HIS A 8 30.55 20.83 -6.75
CA HIS A 8 31.96 20.85 -7.15
C HIS A 8 32.70 22.07 -6.59
N CYS A 9 32.07 23.25 -6.61
CA CYS A 9 32.62 24.46 -6.02
C CYS A 9 32.77 24.33 -4.49
N GLU A 10 31.76 23.81 -3.81
CA GLU A 10 31.80 23.60 -2.35
C GLU A 10 32.88 22.59 -1.95
N ALA A 11 33.02 21.49 -2.71
CA ALA A 11 34.06 20.50 -2.48
C ALA A 11 35.47 21.08 -2.67
N LEU A 12 35.68 21.91 -3.69
CA LEU A 12 36.95 22.61 -3.93
C LEU A 12 37.29 23.59 -2.80
N GLU A 13 36.31 24.36 -2.33
CA GLU A 13 36.49 25.31 -1.23
C GLU A 13 36.85 24.60 0.08
N LYS A 14 36.15 23.50 0.39
CA LYS A 14 36.46 22.67 1.57
C LYS A 14 37.84 22.04 1.48
N ASN A 15 38.26 21.58 0.30
CA ASN A 15 39.60 21.04 0.10
C ASN A 15 40.69 22.10 0.37
N GLN A 16 40.49 23.32 -0.11
CA GLN A 16 41.40 24.43 0.18
C GLN A 16 41.48 24.76 1.69
N GLN A 17 40.34 24.72 2.39
CA GLN A 17 40.30 24.90 3.85
C GLN A 17 41.08 23.80 4.58
N TRP A 18 40.95 22.54 4.15
CA TRP A 18 41.71 21.42 4.72
C TRP A 18 43.21 21.57 4.52
N LEU A 19 43.65 22.05 3.36
CA LEU A 19 45.07 22.27 3.09
C LEU A 19 45.68 23.33 4.03
N VAL A 20 44.97 24.43 4.26
CA VAL A 20 45.41 25.49 5.19
C VAL A 20 45.43 24.98 6.63
N TYR A 21 44.41 24.21 7.03
CA TYR A 21 44.36 23.58 8.35
C TYR A 21 45.52 22.62 8.57
N ASP A 22 45.86 21.81 7.57
CA ASP A 22 46.97 20.85 7.63
C ASP A 22 48.31 21.55 7.84
N GLN A 23 48.57 22.64 7.11
CA GLN A 23 49.78 23.46 7.28
C GLN A 23 49.87 24.08 8.68
N GLN A 24 48.77 24.61 9.21
CA GLN A 24 48.74 25.15 10.57
C GLN A 24 48.99 24.06 11.62
N ARG A 25 48.39 22.88 11.44
CA ARG A 25 48.59 21.73 12.31
C ARG A 25 50.05 21.29 12.30
N GLU A 26 50.68 21.21 11.12
CA GLU A 26 52.09 20.88 11.02
C GLU A 26 52.99 21.87 11.76
N ALA A 27 52.76 23.18 11.59
CA ALA A 27 53.53 24.21 12.27
C ALA A 27 53.38 24.10 13.80
N TYR A 28 52.16 23.85 14.29
CA TYR A 28 51.88 23.65 15.70
C TYR A 28 52.60 22.42 16.27
N VAL A 29 52.54 21.29 15.57
CA VAL A 29 53.25 20.07 15.98
C VAL A 29 54.76 20.28 16.01
N LYS A 30 55.33 20.95 15.00
CA LYS A 30 56.75 21.30 14.97
C LYS A 30 57.14 22.18 16.16
N ALA A 31 56.31 23.15 16.55
CA ALA A 31 56.54 24.00 17.71
C ALA A 31 56.47 23.21 19.04
N LEU A 32 55.52 22.28 19.17
CA LEU A 32 55.43 21.40 20.34
C LEU A 32 56.66 20.51 20.48
N LEU A 33 57.13 19.91 19.37
CA LEU A 33 58.33 19.08 19.37
C LEU A 33 59.57 19.88 19.78
N ALA A 34 59.72 21.11 19.28
CA ALA A 34 60.79 22.00 19.72
C ALA A 34 60.70 22.30 21.22
N LYS A 35 59.48 22.48 21.75
CA LYS A 35 59.29 22.75 23.18
C LYS A 35 59.63 21.55 24.05
N ILE A 36 59.24 20.35 23.63
CA ILE A 36 59.60 19.10 24.31
C ILE A 36 61.12 18.97 24.37
N PHE A 37 61.79 19.17 23.24
CA PHE A 37 63.26 19.11 23.16
C PHE A 37 63.94 20.13 24.10
N GLU A 38 63.47 21.38 24.16
CA GLU A 38 63.99 22.38 25.11
C GLU A 38 63.84 21.94 26.58
N LEU A 39 62.72 21.31 26.92
CA LEU A 39 62.44 20.85 28.27
C LEU A 39 63.30 19.64 28.64
N GLU A 40 63.51 18.71 27.70
CA GLU A 40 64.42 17.57 27.86
C GLU A 40 65.85 18.04 28.12
N GLN A 41 66.34 19.02 27.34
CA GLN A 41 67.67 19.59 27.55
C GLN A 41 67.82 20.26 28.93
N LYS A 42 66.78 20.97 29.42
CA LYS A 42 66.78 21.57 30.76
C LYS A 42 66.78 20.53 31.87
N LEU A 43 66.17 19.36 31.63
CA LEU A 43 66.17 18.25 32.57
C LEU A 43 67.55 17.59 32.66
N GLU A 44 68.23 17.41 31.53
CA GLU A 44 69.58 16.82 31.46
C GLU A 44 70.67 17.76 32.01
N THR A 45 70.48 19.08 31.89
CA THR A 45 71.47 20.09 32.32
C THR A 45 71.30 20.53 33.78
N ALA A 46 70.28 20.05 34.51
CA ALA A 46 70.11 20.32 35.92
C ALA A 46 70.89 19.30 36.78
N PRO A 47 72.03 19.66 37.41
CA PRO A 47 72.70 18.78 38.35
C PRO A 47 71.90 18.72 39.64
N GLN A 48 71.74 17.50 40.16
CA GLN A 48 71.23 17.17 41.48
C GLN A 48 71.64 18.20 42.54
N THR A 49 70.69 19.02 43.00
CA THR A 49 70.78 19.68 44.31
C THR A 49 69.79 19.00 45.25
N LEU A 50 70.22 17.90 45.86
CA LEU A 50 69.60 17.39 47.07
C LEU A 50 70.69 17.02 48.10
N PRO A 51 70.84 17.79 49.20
CA PRO A 51 71.69 17.41 50.31
C PRO A 51 71.08 16.23 51.09
N GLN A 52 71.96 15.31 51.48
CA GLN A 52 71.72 14.17 52.37
C GLN A 52 70.87 14.52 53.61
N GLN A 53 69.84 13.71 53.88
CA GLN A 53 69.53 13.30 55.25
C GLN A 53 69.18 11.82 55.31
N THR A 54 70.17 11.04 55.74
CA THR A 54 70.04 9.68 56.25
C THR A 54 69.47 9.74 57.68
N LYS A 55 68.20 9.34 57.83
CA LYS A 55 67.54 8.72 59.02
C LYS A 55 66.01 8.92 58.93
N LYS A 56 65.32 8.13 58.10
CA LYS A 56 63.83 8.07 58.06
C LYS A 56 63.26 6.82 57.37
N THR A 57 64.00 5.71 57.37
CA THR A 57 63.70 4.55 56.51
C THR A 57 62.36 3.84 56.84
N GLU A 58 61.82 4.00 58.05
CA GLU A 58 60.52 3.39 58.44
C GLU A 58 59.33 4.33 58.26
N SER A 59 59.53 5.66 58.37
CA SER A 59 58.45 6.66 58.25
C SER A 59 58.19 7.09 56.80
N GLU A 60 59.22 7.12 55.94
CA GLU A 60 59.06 7.39 54.51
C GLU A 60 58.38 6.23 53.76
N GLY A 61 58.69 4.99 54.13
CA GLY A 61 58.05 3.80 53.55
C GLY A 61 56.54 3.78 53.80
N TYR A 62 56.11 4.11 55.02
CA TYR A 62 54.69 4.18 55.38
C TYR A 62 53.93 5.26 54.57
N LEU A 63 54.50 6.46 54.46
CA LEU A 63 53.93 7.56 53.65
C LEU A 63 53.88 7.24 52.15
N GLN A 64 54.86 6.49 51.63
CA GLN A 64 54.89 6.06 50.23
C GLN A 64 53.87 4.95 49.95
N GLU A 65 53.70 4.02 50.90
CA GLU A 65 52.73 2.94 50.81
C GLU A 65 51.27 3.46 50.90
N GLU A 66 51.02 4.46 51.74
CA GLU A 66 49.71 5.11 51.86
C GLU A 66 49.34 5.90 50.60
N LYS A 67 50.31 6.60 49.98
CA LYS A 67 50.13 7.21 48.65
C LYS A 67 49.84 6.16 47.58
N GLN A 68 50.55 5.04 47.58
CA GLN A 68 50.32 3.96 46.61
C GLN A 68 48.91 3.37 46.76
N LYS A 69 48.43 3.18 48.00
CA LYS A 69 47.06 2.74 48.29
C LYS A 69 46.03 3.74 47.76
N TYR A 70 46.25 5.04 47.94
CA TYR A 70 45.38 6.08 47.40
C TYR A 70 45.30 6.04 45.87
N TYR A 71 46.44 5.94 45.17
CA TYR A 71 46.45 5.85 43.71
C TYR A 71 45.80 4.56 43.19
N ASN A 72 46.07 3.43 43.84
CA ASN A 72 45.43 2.15 43.49
C ASN A 72 43.91 2.24 43.68
N HIS A 73 43.44 2.86 44.77
CA HIS A 73 42.02 3.05 45.02
C HIS A 73 41.35 3.96 43.97
N LEU A 74 42.00 5.07 43.61
CA LEU A 74 41.52 5.96 42.56
C LEU A 74 41.42 5.24 41.20
N LEU A 75 42.43 4.44 40.85
CA LEU A 75 42.45 3.66 39.61
C LEU A 75 41.33 2.61 39.59
N GLU A 76 41.10 1.91 40.71
CA GLU A 76 40.01 0.95 40.86
C GLU A 76 38.63 1.60 40.68
N ASN A 77 38.41 2.79 41.26
CA ASN A 77 37.16 3.51 41.09
C ASN A 77 36.97 3.95 39.62
N ALA A 78 38.00 4.53 38.99
CA ALA A 78 37.94 4.91 37.58
C ALA A 78 37.67 3.72 36.65
N LYS A 79 38.20 2.53 36.95
CA LYS A 79 37.89 1.30 36.21
C LYS A 79 36.44 0.87 36.37
N LYS A 80 35.89 0.95 37.59
CA LYS A 80 34.47 0.62 37.85
C LYS A 80 33.54 1.57 37.12
N ASP A 81 33.83 2.88 37.17
CA ASP A 81 33.04 3.88 36.47
C ASP A 81 33.06 3.63 34.95
N LEU A 82 34.24 3.36 34.37
CA LEU A 82 34.37 3.01 32.96
C LEU A 82 33.55 1.76 32.60
N GLU A 83 33.54 0.75 33.47
CA GLU A 83 32.78 -0.49 33.24
C GLU A 83 31.26 -0.24 33.29
N VAL A 84 30.79 0.62 34.20
CA VAL A 84 29.37 1.04 34.26
C VAL A 84 28.99 1.80 32.98
N GLU A 85 29.82 2.71 32.52
CA GLU A 85 29.60 3.44 31.26
C GLU A 85 29.54 2.48 30.06
N ARG A 86 30.45 1.49 30.00
CA ARG A 86 30.44 0.46 28.96
C ARG A 86 29.14 -0.33 28.94
N GLN A 87 28.68 -0.78 30.11
CA GLN A 87 27.42 -1.51 30.24
C GLN A 87 26.23 -0.64 29.82
N THR A 88 26.23 0.64 30.19
CA THR A 88 25.19 1.61 29.80
C THR A 88 25.17 1.83 28.29
N ILE A 89 26.33 1.98 27.66
CA ILE A 89 26.45 2.09 26.21
C ILE A 89 25.93 0.82 25.52
N THR A 90 26.27 -0.37 26.03
CA THR A 90 25.76 -1.63 25.48
C THR A 90 24.23 -1.71 25.56
N GLN A 91 23.65 -1.32 26.70
CA GLN A 91 22.20 -1.30 26.90
C GLN A 91 21.51 -0.32 25.95
N LEU A 92 22.01 0.92 25.85
CA LEU A 92 21.45 1.93 24.95
C LEU A 92 21.56 1.53 23.47
N ASN A 93 22.66 0.88 23.08
CA ASN A 93 22.81 0.37 21.71
C ASN A 93 21.79 -0.73 21.40
N PHE A 94 21.51 -1.61 22.36
CA PHE A 94 20.45 -2.61 22.21
C PHE A 94 19.08 -1.95 22.03
N GLU A 95 18.74 -0.97 22.89
CA GLU A 95 17.47 -0.24 22.80
C GLU A 95 17.33 0.52 21.48
N LEU A 96 18.38 1.22 21.04
CA LEU A 96 18.43 1.89 19.74
C LEU A 96 18.23 0.90 18.59
N SER A 97 18.84 -0.30 18.66
CA SER A 97 18.65 -1.32 17.64
C SER A 97 17.21 -1.81 17.55
N GLU A 98 16.54 -1.97 18.70
CA GLU A 98 15.13 -2.37 18.77
C GLU A 98 14.20 -1.28 18.25
N PHE A 99 14.45 -0.01 18.59
CA PHE A 99 13.70 1.12 18.04
C PHE A 99 13.87 1.23 16.53
N ARG A 100 15.10 1.06 16.04
CA ARG A 100 15.39 1.06 14.60
C ARG A 100 14.63 -0.07 13.88
N ARG A 101 14.66 -1.28 14.42
CA ARG A 101 13.92 -2.43 13.87
C ARG A 101 12.40 -2.15 13.79
N LYS A 102 11.81 -1.64 14.87
CA LYS A 102 10.38 -1.29 14.93
C LYS A 102 10.01 -0.19 13.93
N TYR A 103 10.87 0.82 13.78
CA TYR A 103 10.68 1.88 12.80
C TYR A 103 10.71 1.33 11.37
N GLU A 104 11.69 0.48 11.04
CA GLU A 104 11.80 -0.15 9.72
C GLU A 104 10.59 -1.04 9.40
N GLU A 105 10.10 -1.78 10.40
CA GLU A 105 8.88 -2.61 10.27
C GLU A 105 7.64 -1.75 10.01
N THR A 106 7.42 -0.70 10.81
CA THR A 106 6.30 0.23 10.62
C THR A 106 6.39 0.96 9.27
N GLN A 107 7.60 1.35 8.86
CA GLN A 107 7.83 1.99 7.58
C GLN A 107 7.44 1.07 6.42
N LYS A 108 7.79 -0.22 6.53
CA LYS A 108 7.40 -1.23 5.54
C LYS A 108 5.89 -1.44 5.51
N GLU A 109 5.23 -1.57 6.66
CA GLU A 109 3.77 -1.70 6.74
C GLU A 109 3.06 -0.51 6.07
N VAL A 110 3.54 0.72 6.29
CA VAL A 110 3.00 1.91 5.64
C VAL A 110 3.21 1.86 4.12
N GLN A 111 4.34 1.36 3.64
CA GLN A 111 4.58 1.19 2.19
C GLN A 111 3.64 0.13 1.59
N ASP A 112 3.49 -1.01 2.24
CA ASP A 112 2.63 -2.10 1.79
C ASP A 112 1.15 -1.66 1.75
N LEU A 113 0.68 -0.96 2.79
CA LEU A 113 -0.67 -0.39 2.82
C LEU A 113 -0.90 0.66 1.73
N ASN A 114 0.09 1.51 1.45
CA ASN A 114 0.00 2.48 0.37
C ASN A 114 -0.07 1.81 -1.00
N GLN A 115 0.69 0.73 -1.22
CA GLN A 115 0.63 -0.05 -2.45
C GLN A 115 -0.75 -0.70 -2.62
N LEU A 116 -1.30 -1.27 -1.54
CA LEU A 116 -2.64 -1.86 -1.55
C LEU A 116 -3.70 -0.80 -1.87
N LEU A 117 -3.66 0.37 -1.22
CA LEU A 117 -4.58 1.47 -1.46
C LEU A 117 -4.50 1.99 -2.91
N CYS A 118 -3.29 2.08 -3.48
CA CYS A 118 -3.11 2.45 -4.88
C CYS A 118 -3.74 1.42 -5.82
N SER A 119 -3.59 0.13 -5.50
CA SER A 119 -4.14 -0.98 -6.28
C SER A 119 -5.67 -0.99 -6.22
N GLN A 120 -6.24 -0.78 -5.03
CA GLN A 120 -7.68 -0.65 -4.82
C GLN A 120 -8.25 0.53 -5.60
N ARG A 121 -7.65 1.72 -5.50
CA ARG A 121 -8.10 2.91 -6.25
C ARG A 121 -8.11 2.68 -7.75
N LYS A 122 -7.11 1.97 -8.28
CA LYS A 122 -7.07 1.62 -9.71
C LYS A 122 -8.20 0.66 -10.09
N ALA A 123 -8.47 -0.35 -9.25
CA ALA A 123 -9.58 -1.28 -9.47
C ALA A 123 -10.94 -0.55 -9.43
N ASP A 124 -11.13 0.36 -8.47
CA ASP A 124 -12.37 1.14 -8.33
C ASP A 124 -12.58 2.05 -9.55
N VAL A 125 -11.53 2.74 -10.01
CA VAL A 125 -11.61 3.57 -11.22
C VAL A 125 -11.96 2.71 -12.43
N GLN A 126 -11.30 1.57 -12.63
CA GLN A 126 -11.60 0.67 -13.74
C GLN A 126 -13.05 0.18 -13.69
N HIS A 127 -13.54 -0.18 -12.51
CA HIS A 127 -14.92 -0.62 -12.32
C HIS A 127 -15.93 0.48 -12.70
N LEU A 128 -15.68 1.72 -12.28
CA LEU A 128 -16.53 2.86 -12.62
C LEU A 128 -16.51 3.17 -14.13
N GLU A 129 -15.37 3.01 -14.78
CA GLU A 129 -15.27 3.17 -16.23
C GLU A 129 -16.04 2.07 -16.98
N ASP A 130 -15.93 0.83 -16.54
CA ASP A 130 -16.67 -0.30 -17.11
C ASP A 130 -18.19 -0.10 -16.95
N ASP A 131 -18.64 0.36 -15.78
CA ASP A 131 -20.05 0.64 -15.53
C ASP A 131 -20.58 1.82 -16.34
N ARG A 132 -19.75 2.85 -16.54
CA ARG A 132 -20.06 3.96 -17.47
C ARG A 132 -20.25 3.42 -18.89
N HIS A 133 -19.35 2.58 -19.37
CA HIS A 133 -19.47 1.97 -20.71
C HIS A 133 -20.69 1.06 -20.85
N LYS A 134 -21.03 0.28 -19.83
CA LYS A 134 -22.28 -0.51 -19.82
C LYS A 134 -23.50 0.40 -19.90
N THR A 135 -23.52 1.49 -19.13
CA THR A 135 -24.62 2.47 -19.12
C THR A 135 -24.78 3.14 -20.49
N GLU A 136 -23.69 3.59 -21.11
CA GLU A 136 -23.68 4.14 -22.47
C GLU A 136 -24.21 3.13 -23.50
N LYS A 137 -23.84 1.85 -23.38
CA LYS A 137 -24.34 0.78 -24.26
C LYS A 137 -25.83 0.54 -24.09
N ILE A 138 -26.33 0.52 -22.85
CA ILE A 138 -27.76 0.39 -22.55
C ILE A 138 -28.53 1.56 -23.17
N GLN A 139 -28.02 2.78 -23.03
CA GLN A 139 -28.66 3.97 -23.61
C GLN A 139 -28.76 3.88 -25.15
N ARG A 140 -27.68 3.48 -25.84
CA ARG A 140 -27.73 3.28 -27.30
C ARG A 140 -28.73 2.20 -27.71
N LEU A 141 -28.74 1.05 -27.02
CA LEU A 141 -29.68 -0.03 -27.31
C LEU A 141 -31.13 0.39 -27.06
N LYS A 142 -31.37 1.25 -26.06
CA LYS A 142 -32.69 1.81 -25.78
C LYS A 142 -33.16 2.71 -26.93
N GLU A 143 -32.29 3.59 -27.41
CA GLU A 143 -32.58 4.45 -28.57
C GLU A 143 -32.86 3.62 -29.83
N GLU A 144 -32.07 2.60 -30.11
CA GLU A 144 -32.32 1.66 -31.22
C GLU A 144 -33.65 0.91 -31.08
N ASN A 145 -34.00 0.48 -29.86
CA ASN A 145 -35.27 -0.21 -29.59
C ASN A 145 -36.47 0.73 -29.77
N ASP A 146 -36.35 1.98 -29.33
CA ASP A 146 -37.37 3.01 -29.48
C ASP A 146 -37.62 3.31 -30.97
N LEU A 147 -36.57 3.46 -31.77
CA LEU A 147 -36.67 3.64 -33.22
C LEU A 147 -37.28 2.41 -33.93
N ALA A 148 -36.90 1.20 -33.51
CA ALA A 148 -37.48 -0.02 -34.07
C ALA A 148 -38.96 -0.16 -33.76
N ARG A 149 -39.38 0.23 -32.55
CA ARG A 149 -40.78 0.26 -32.13
C ARG A 149 -41.59 1.26 -32.95
N GLU A 150 -41.06 2.47 -33.17
CA GLU A 150 -41.73 3.48 -34.01
C GLU A 150 -41.97 2.96 -35.44
N LYS A 151 -40.94 2.39 -36.08
CA LYS A 151 -41.07 1.79 -37.41
C LYS A 151 -42.09 0.64 -37.45
N LEU A 152 -42.12 -0.18 -36.40
CA LEU A 152 -43.10 -1.26 -36.30
C LEU A 152 -44.53 -0.71 -36.22
N GLU A 153 -44.76 0.34 -35.45
CA GLU A 153 -46.08 0.98 -35.36
C GLU A 153 -46.49 1.66 -36.67
N GLU A 154 -45.56 2.26 -37.42
CA GLU A 154 -45.82 2.78 -38.76
C GLU A 154 -46.22 1.67 -39.74
N GLU A 155 -45.49 0.55 -39.76
CA GLU A 155 -45.81 -0.60 -40.62
C GLU A 155 -47.14 -1.26 -40.23
N LYS A 156 -47.47 -1.33 -38.93
CA LYS A 156 -48.79 -1.78 -38.47
C LYS A 156 -49.90 -0.88 -39.03
N LYS A 157 -49.77 0.45 -38.92
CA LYS A 157 -50.73 1.41 -39.51
C LYS A 157 -50.87 1.23 -41.01
N ARG A 158 -49.76 1.12 -41.75
CA ARG A 158 -49.76 0.86 -43.21
C ARG A 158 -50.48 -0.46 -43.54
N SER A 159 -50.25 -1.51 -42.74
CA SER A 159 -50.91 -2.80 -42.90
C SER A 159 -52.43 -2.71 -42.65
N GLU A 160 -52.85 -2.02 -41.60
CA GLU A 160 -54.26 -1.78 -41.27
C GLU A 160 -54.99 -0.96 -42.36
N GLU A 161 -54.35 0.07 -42.90
CA GLU A 161 -54.87 0.86 -44.03
C GLU A 161 -55.04 -0.01 -45.29
N LEU A 162 -54.03 -0.84 -45.61
CA LEU A 162 -54.09 -1.77 -46.74
C LEU A 162 -55.21 -2.81 -46.57
N LEU A 163 -55.39 -3.35 -45.35
CA LEU A 163 -56.47 -4.27 -45.02
C LEU A 163 -57.84 -3.61 -45.18
N SER A 164 -58.00 -2.38 -44.67
CA SER A 164 -59.23 -1.59 -44.83
C SER A 164 -59.56 -1.37 -46.31
N ARG A 165 -58.56 -1.02 -47.12
CA ARG A 165 -58.73 -0.86 -48.58
C ARG A 165 -59.11 -2.16 -49.27
N LYS A 166 -58.55 -3.31 -48.86
CA LYS A 166 -58.94 -4.63 -49.36
C LYS A 166 -60.38 -4.96 -48.99
N GLN A 167 -60.78 -4.75 -47.73
CA GLN A 167 -62.15 -4.99 -47.26
C GLN A 167 -63.17 -4.14 -48.02
N ILE A 168 -62.90 -2.84 -48.20
CA ILE A 168 -63.78 -1.95 -48.99
C ILE A 168 -63.88 -2.44 -50.43
N ARG A 169 -62.76 -2.90 -51.03
CA ARG A 169 -62.78 -3.48 -52.38
C ARG A 169 -63.58 -4.78 -52.43
N GLU A 170 -63.43 -5.68 -51.47
CA GLU A 170 -64.22 -6.92 -51.39
C GLU A 170 -65.71 -6.64 -51.22
N PHE A 171 -66.08 -5.67 -50.37
CA PHE A 171 -67.46 -5.20 -50.22
C PHE A 171 -68.01 -4.52 -51.49
N ALA A 172 -67.20 -3.73 -52.19
CA ALA A 172 -67.61 -3.08 -53.44
C ALA A 172 -67.79 -4.07 -54.61
N PHE A 173 -67.24 -5.29 -54.50
CA PHE A 173 -67.45 -6.39 -55.46
C PHE A 173 -68.55 -7.37 -55.04
N THR A 174 -69.25 -7.12 -53.93
CA THR A 174 -70.42 -7.91 -53.51
C THR A 174 -71.66 -7.02 -53.39
N GLU A 175 -72.35 -6.82 -54.52
CA GLU A 175 -73.77 -6.45 -54.50
C GLU A 175 -74.60 -7.63 -53.93
N PRO A 176 -75.68 -7.36 -53.17
CA PRO A 176 -76.33 -8.35 -52.33
C PRO A 176 -77.28 -9.25 -53.13
N LEU A 177 -76.88 -10.50 -53.38
CA LEU A 177 -77.84 -11.57 -53.60
C LEU A 177 -78.22 -12.16 -52.24
N VAL A 178 -79.36 -11.75 -51.73
CA VAL A 178 -80.03 -12.43 -50.61
C VAL A 178 -80.62 -13.74 -51.17
N THR A 179 -80.20 -14.90 -50.65
CA THR A 179 -81.10 -15.91 -50.04
C THR A 179 -80.39 -17.25 -49.74
N PHE A 180 -80.65 -17.71 -48.51
CA PHE A 180 -80.88 -19.10 -48.07
C PHE A 180 -79.73 -20.07 -47.78
N GLN A 181 -79.69 -20.43 -46.48
CA GLN A 181 -79.58 -21.78 -45.91
C GLN A 181 -78.40 -22.67 -46.33
N LYS A 182 -77.62 -23.14 -45.36
CA LYS A 182 -77.90 -24.39 -44.61
C LYS A 182 -76.64 -24.87 -43.90
N GLU A 183 -76.87 -25.35 -42.68
CA GLU A 183 -75.94 -26.10 -41.84
C GLU A 183 -75.09 -27.10 -42.62
N THR A 184 -73.80 -27.21 -42.30
CA THR A 184 -73.14 -28.52 -42.22
C THR A 184 -72.07 -28.50 -41.13
N GLU A 185 -72.25 -29.44 -40.22
CA GLU A 185 -71.33 -29.87 -39.19
C GLU A 185 -70.26 -30.79 -39.80
N ASN A 186 -69.11 -30.83 -39.13
CA ASN A 186 -68.18 -31.96 -38.96
C ASN A 186 -66.83 -32.04 -39.72
N ARG A 187 -65.79 -32.01 -38.86
CA ARG A 187 -64.61 -32.91 -38.75
C ARG A 187 -63.44 -32.81 -39.74
N GLY A 188 -62.27 -32.51 -39.17
CA GLY A 188 -60.97 -32.87 -39.73
C GLY A 188 -59.80 -32.52 -38.81
N LYS A 189 -59.34 -33.50 -38.01
CA LYS A 189 -58.17 -33.46 -37.10
C LYS A 189 -56.86 -33.26 -37.86
N VAL A 190 -55.91 -32.46 -37.34
CA VAL A 190 -54.45 -32.74 -37.38
C VAL A 190 -53.77 -32.15 -36.15
N ALA A 191 -52.79 -32.87 -35.64
CA ALA A 191 -52.12 -32.76 -34.36
C ALA A 191 -51.09 -31.60 -34.21
N SER A 192 -50.80 -31.31 -32.93
CA SER A 192 -49.66 -30.60 -32.29
C SER A 192 -48.28 -30.76 -32.99
N PRO A 193 -47.23 -29.94 -32.71
CA PRO A 193 -46.88 -29.40 -31.37
C PRO A 193 -46.24 -27.99 -31.31
N LYS A 194 -46.38 -27.30 -30.16
CA LYS A 194 -45.32 -26.51 -29.48
C LYS A 194 -45.85 -25.90 -28.17
N CYS A 195 -45.71 -26.70 -27.10
CA CYS A 195 -44.95 -26.45 -25.86
C CYS A 195 -44.74 -24.99 -25.35
N PRO A 196 -44.51 -24.83 -24.03
CA PRO A 196 -45.56 -24.58 -23.06
C PRO A 196 -45.26 -23.29 -22.26
N THR A 197 -46.30 -22.70 -21.68
CA THR A 197 -46.15 -21.80 -20.53
C THR A 197 -45.29 -22.54 -19.50
N ALA A 198 -44.07 -22.06 -19.29
CA ALA A 198 -43.21 -22.52 -18.22
C ALA A 198 -43.94 -22.23 -16.92
N ALA A 199 -44.68 -23.23 -16.42
CA ALA A 199 -44.89 -23.38 -15.00
C ALA A 199 -43.47 -23.52 -14.42
N LEU A 200 -42.91 -22.38 -14.02
CA LEU A 200 -41.67 -22.40 -13.26
C LEU A 200 -41.99 -23.26 -12.03
N ASN A 201 -41.29 -24.38 -11.93
CA ASN A 201 -41.30 -25.19 -10.74
C ASN A 201 -40.78 -24.27 -9.62
N GLU A 202 -41.69 -23.69 -8.82
CA GLU A 202 -41.39 -22.86 -7.65
C GLU A 202 -40.84 -23.73 -6.50
N SER A 203 -39.93 -24.64 -6.82
CA SER A 203 -39.17 -25.36 -5.82
C SER A 203 -38.28 -24.35 -5.12
N LEU A 204 -38.57 -24.06 -3.87
CA LEU A 204 -37.71 -23.24 -3.01
C LEU A 204 -36.59 -24.13 -2.46
N VAL A 205 -35.36 -23.63 -2.49
CA VAL A 205 -34.18 -24.30 -1.93
C VAL A 205 -33.67 -23.45 -0.77
N GLU A 206 -33.38 -24.09 0.35
CA GLU A 206 -33.00 -23.42 1.59
C GLU A 206 -31.48 -23.44 1.79
N CYS A 207 -30.95 -22.34 2.33
CA CYS A 207 -29.59 -22.33 2.85
C CYS A 207 -29.52 -23.19 4.12
N PRO A 208 -28.68 -24.23 4.18
CA PRO A 208 -28.61 -25.15 5.32
C PRO A 208 -28.03 -24.51 6.59
N LYS A 209 -27.53 -23.28 6.52
CA LYS A 209 -26.91 -22.55 7.64
C LYS A 209 -27.87 -21.57 8.33
N CYS A 210 -28.75 -20.90 7.58
CA CYS A 210 -29.62 -19.83 8.07
C CYS A 210 -31.10 -19.96 7.67
N ASN A 211 -31.48 -21.03 6.95
CA ASN A 211 -32.84 -21.32 6.50
C ASN A 211 -33.51 -20.27 5.59
N ILE A 212 -32.73 -19.36 4.99
CA ILE A 212 -33.27 -18.43 3.99
C ILE A 212 -33.63 -19.21 2.72
N GLN A 213 -34.83 -18.97 2.21
CA GLN A 213 -35.40 -19.62 1.03
C GLN A 213 -35.08 -18.85 -0.25
N TYR A 214 -34.66 -19.58 -1.28
CA TYR A 214 -34.35 -19.05 -2.60
C TYR A 214 -35.13 -19.82 -3.68
N PRO A 215 -35.62 -19.15 -4.75
CA PRO A 215 -36.18 -19.85 -5.91
C PRO A 215 -35.13 -20.75 -6.57
N ALA A 216 -35.46 -22.00 -6.91
CA ALA A 216 -34.54 -22.91 -7.60
C ALA A 216 -34.04 -22.37 -8.96
N THR A 217 -34.78 -21.43 -9.56
CA THR A 217 -34.38 -20.72 -10.79
C THR A 217 -33.18 -19.78 -10.58
N GLU A 218 -32.91 -19.37 -9.34
CA GLU A 218 -31.86 -18.43 -8.93
C GLU A 218 -30.79 -19.13 -8.07
N HIS A 219 -30.37 -20.33 -8.48
CA HIS A 219 -29.35 -21.11 -7.79
C HIS A 219 -28.01 -20.36 -7.62
N ARG A 220 -27.69 -19.41 -8.51
CA ARG A 220 -26.47 -18.58 -8.37
C ARG A 220 -26.53 -17.72 -7.12
N ASP A 221 -27.68 -17.13 -6.80
CA ASP A 221 -27.82 -16.22 -5.67
C ASP A 221 -27.77 -16.98 -4.34
N LEU A 222 -28.28 -18.21 -4.30
CA LEU A 222 -28.09 -19.12 -3.18
C LEU A 222 -26.61 -19.49 -2.97
N LEU A 223 -25.86 -19.82 -4.03
CA LEU A 223 -24.44 -20.17 -3.90
C LEU A 223 -23.61 -19.01 -3.35
N VAL A 224 -23.83 -17.82 -3.91
CA VAL A 224 -23.20 -16.58 -3.45
C VAL A 224 -23.57 -16.36 -1.99
N HIS A 225 -24.84 -16.53 -1.60
CA HIS A 225 -25.27 -16.49 -0.21
C HIS A 225 -24.53 -17.47 0.71
N VAL A 226 -24.39 -18.73 0.31
CA VAL A 226 -23.77 -19.80 1.11
C VAL A 226 -22.28 -19.53 1.37
N GLU A 227 -21.58 -18.83 0.47
CA GLU A 227 -20.16 -18.48 0.58
C GLU A 227 -19.88 -17.52 1.75
N TYR A 228 -20.71 -16.50 1.95
CA TYR A 228 -20.54 -15.52 3.03
C TYR A 228 -21.45 -15.74 4.23
N CYS A 229 -22.40 -16.68 4.16
CA CYS A 229 -23.22 -17.08 5.30
C CYS A 229 -22.34 -17.73 6.39
N SER A 230 -21.97 -16.92 7.38
CA SER A 230 -21.33 -17.30 8.64
C SER A 230 -22.41 -17.33 9.72
N LYS A 231 -22.46 -18.44 10.47
CA LYS A 231 -23.51 -18.87 11.42
C LYS A 231 -24.34 -17.76 12.06
#